data_AF-A0A933E5C2-F1
#
_entry.id   AF-A0A933E5C2-F1
#
_cell.length_a   1.000
_cell.length_b   1.000
_cell.length_c   1.000
_cell.angle_alpha   90.00
_cell.angle_beta   90.00
_cell.angle_gamma   90.00
#
_symmetry.space_group_name_H-M   'P 1'
#
loop_
_entity.id
_entity.type
_entity.pdbx_description
1 polymer ?
#
loop_
_entity_poly.entity_id
_entity_poly.type
_entity_poly.pdbx_seq_one_letter_code
_entity_poly.pdbx_strand_id
1 'polypeptide(L)'
;MIRRLIHRVRARYHGHAAAYATVWGFLLILTSITVWVSYYNFGNWNVFVAMLVATIKGALVCLYFMHLKYDNRVNQVVFVSAFFFLGIFVSLTVSDELFRTVERPPVIAGAQEKTGGAEMQKYLVPSEELSTAGAKIYAVQCAVCHGVSGGGDGPGAAALNPKPRDFTSGEWRFGGGVARVFKTITEGSPGTSMASFSNLSVQERFALAHFVRSLGPGPLSEDRPEDLAEFGKDYGPRTTDHGLERPKYKVPVSFAIERLARQKVALADVTEVAQGRAETTLGGKLYQAKCLSCHGLNGKGGIPVKQISVNPPVYLETKALTITQSQAEFVRLVSQGLPGSGKPGIAGFTDAEWGALYQYVQSLRP
;
A
#
# COMPACT_ATOMS: atom_id res chain seq x y z
N MET A 1 72.29 -29.66 11.24
CA MET A 1 71.14 -29.04 11.95
C MET A 1 70.26 -28.20 11.02
N ILE A 2 70.84 -27.33 10.18
CA ILE A 2 70.11 -26.42 9.25
C ILE A 2 69.26 -27.17 8.19
N ARG A 3 69.77 -28.24 7.57
CA ARG A 3 69.00 -29.06 6.60
C ARG A 3 67.70 -29.65 7.18
N ARG A 4 67.70 -30.08 8.44
CA ARG A 4 66.49 -30.61 9.12
C ARG A 4 65.50 -29.52 9.53
N LEU A 5 65.95 -28.27 9.64
CA LEU A 5 65.10 -27.11 9.90
C LEU A 5 64.42 -26.64 8.61
N ILE A 6 65.18 -26.55 7.51
CA ILE A 6 64.66 -26.22 6.17
C ILE A 6 63.63 -27.27 5.70
N HIS A 7 63.89 -28.56 5.93
CA HIS A 7 62.94 -29.62 5.58
C HIS A 7 61.63 -29.55 6.40
N ARG A 8 61.70 -29.15 7.67
CA ARG A 8 60.52 -28.98 8.54
C ARG A 8 59.70 -27.73 8.19
N VAL A 9 60.35 -26.64 7.80
CA VAL A 9 59.68 -25.41 7.34
C VAL A 9 59.01 -25.64 5.98
N ARG A 10 59.70 -26.30 5.04
CA ARG A 10 59.16 -26.63 3.70
C ARG A 10 57.96 -27.58 3.78
N ALA A 11 57.99 -28.56 4.67
CA ALA A 11 56.87 -29.50 4.89
C ALA A 11 55.61 -28.81 5.45
N ARG A 12 55.76 -27.83 6.37
CA ARG A 12 54.61 -27.06 6.89
C ARG A 12 54.02 -26.12 5.83
N TYR A 13 54.85 -25.47 5.01
CA TYR A 13 54.36 -24.57 3.96
C TYR A 13 53.62 -25.30 2.82
N HIS A 14 54.06 -26.51 2.45
CA HIS A 14 53.39 -27.31 1.40
C HIS A 14 52.04 -27.88 1.84
N GLY A 15 51.84 -28.14 3.14
CA GLY A 15 50.56 -28.62 3.67
C GLY A 15 49.41 -27.62 3.54
N HIS A 16 49.69 -26.32 3.71
CA HIS A 16 48.68 -25.26 3.57
C HIS A 16 48.34 -24.95 2.11
N ALA A 17 49.35 -24.90 1.23
CA ALA A 17 49.13 -24.65 -0.19
C ALA A 17 48.29 -25.75 -0.86
N ALA A 18 48.53 -27.02 -0.51
CA ALA A 18 47.72 -28.14 -0.99
C ALA A 18 46.26 -28.06 -0.52
N ALA A 19 46.02 -27.66 0.73
CA ALA A 19 44.69 -27.48 1.28
C ALA A 19 43.92 -26.33 0.60
N TYR A 20 44.59 -25.22 0.26
CA TYR A 20 43.95 -24.13 -0.49
C TYR A 20 43.63 -24.53 -1.92
N ALA A 21 44.51 -25.28 -2.59
CA ALA A 21 44.30 -25.75 -3.95
C ALA A 21 43.11 -26.74 -4.04
N THR A 22 42.95 -27.64 -3.07
CA THR A 22 41.81 -28.57 -3.05
C THR A 22 40.49 -27.84 -2.82
N VAL A 23 40.44 -26.91 -1.87
CA VAL A 23 39.22 -26.12 -1.59
C VAL A 23 38.87 -25.21 -2.77
N TRP A 24 39.85 -24.62 -3.44
CA TRP A 24 39.64 -23.88 -4.67
C TRP A 24 39.01 -24.74 -5.78
N GLY A 25 39.48 -25.97 -5.97
CA GLY A 25 38.89 -26.94 -6.90
C GLY A 25 37.41 -27.24 -6.57
N PHE A 26 37.09 -27.46 -5.30
CA PHE A 26 35.70 -27.63 -4.84
C PHE A 26 34.84 -26.39 -5.12
N LEU A 27 35.36 -25.18 -4.93
CA LEU A 27 34.62 -23.94 -5.22
C LEU A 27 34.32 -23.76 -6.72
N LEU A 28 35.22 -24.17 -7.60
CA LEU A 28 34.97 -24.17 -9.05
C LEU A 28 33.87 -25.16 -9.44
N ILE A 29 33.88 -26.36 -8.83
CA ILE A 29 32.83 -27.35 -9.03
C ILE A 29 31.49 -26.79 -8.57
N LEU A 30 31.42 -26.23 -7.35
CA LEU A 30 30.19 -25.63 -6.83
C LEU A 30 29.70 -24.45 -7.66
N THR A 31 30.61 -23.65 -8.23
CA THR A 31 30.25 -22.57 -9.15
C THR A 31 29.66 -23.10 -10.45
N SER A 32 30.25 -24.16 -11.00
CA SER A 32 29.72 -24.85 -12.18
C SER A 32 28.33 -25.45 -11.91
N ILE A 33 28.13 -26.05 -10.73
CA ILE A 33 26.82 -26.53 -10.27
C ILE A 33 25.83 -25.37 -10.13
N THR A 34 26.25 -24.22 -9.62
CA THR A 34 25.37 -23.04 -9.47
C THR A 34 24.86 -22.56 -10.83
N VAL A 35 25.75 -22.52 -11.84
CA VAL A 35 25.40 -22.19 -13.23
C VAL A 35 24.49 -23.26 -13.84
N TRP A 36 24.76 -24.55 -13.61
CA TRP A 36 23.90 -25.62 -14.10
C TRP A 36 22.49 -25.57 -13.48
N VAL A 37 22.39 -25.33 -12.17
CA VAL A 37 21.12 -25.16 -11.45
C VAL A 37 20.31 -23.99 -12.00
N SER A 38 20.95 -22.92 -12.49
CA SER A 38 20.20 -21.80 -13.07
C SER A 38 19.57 -22.11 -14.43
N TYR A 39 20.04 -23.14 -15.14
CA TYR A 39 19.45 -23.57 -16.41
C TYR A 39 18.33 -24.59 -16.24
N TYR A 40 18.24 -25.26 -15.08
CA TYR A 40 17.23 -26.28 -14.83
C TYR A 40 16.11 -25.76 -13.93
N ASN A 41 14.86 -25.97 -14.36
CA ASN A 41 13.69 -25.53 -13.60
C ASN A 41 13.18 -26.65 -12.68
N PHE A 42 13.54 -26.59 -11.39
CA PHE A 42 13.05 -27.45 -10.31
C PHE A 42 11.69 -26.98 -9.73
N GLY A 43 11.00 -26.04 -10.37
CA GLY A 43 9.74 -25.48 -9.90
C GLY A 43 9.90 -24.78 -8.55
N ASN A 44 9.06 -25.14 -7.57
CA ASN A 44 9.06 -24.54 -6.23
C ASN A 44 10.38 -24.75 -5.46
N TRP A 45 11.21 -25.72 -5.86
CA TRP A 45 12.48 -26.02 -5.20
C TRP A 45 13.66 -25.18 -5.68
N ASN A 46 13.51 -24.38 -6.75
CA ASN A 46 14.60 -23.59 -7.34
C ASN A 46 15.34 -22.74 -6.30
N VAL A 47 14.61 -21.99 -5.49
CA VAL A 47 15.19 -21.08 -4.49
C VAL A 47 15.93 -21.86 -3.41
N PHE A 48 15.36 -22.97 -2.93
CA PHE A 48 15.98 -23.80 -1.91
C PHE A 48 17.30 -24.41 -2.38
N VAL A 49 17.33 -24.96 -3.60
CA VAL A 49 18.54 -25.56 -4.19
C VAL A 49 19.62 -24.48 -4.41
N ALA A 50 19.24 -23.32 -4.97
CA ALA A 50 20.18 -22.21 -5.18
C ALA A 50 20.78 -21.70 -3.85
N MET A 51 19.95 -21.52 -2.82
CA MET A 51 20.37 -21.04 -1.51
C MET A 51 21.30 -22.03 -0.79
N LEU A 52 21.02 -23.33 -0.93
CA LEU A 52 21.86 -24.39 -0.35
C LEU A 52 23.26 -24.39 -0.95
N VAL A 53 23.37 -24.37 -2.29
CA VAL A 53 24.67 -24.35 -2.99
C VAL A 53 25.45 -23.08 -2.65
N ALA A 54 24.78 -21.92 -2.61
CA ALA A 54 25.40 -20.66 -2.22
C ALA A 54 25.93 -20.69 -0.78
N THR A 55 25.17 -21.27 0.15
CA THR A 55 25.55 -21.39 1.57
C THR A 55 26.80 -22.26 1.74
N ILE A 56 26.86 -23.42 1.08
CA ILE A 56 28.04 -24.31 1.13
C ILE A 56 29.27 -23.60 0.57
N LYS A 57 29.12 -22.90 -0.56
CA LYS A 57 30.20 -22.14 -1.19
C LYS A 57 30.73 -21.04 -0.27
N GLY A 58 29.83 -20.25 0.33
CA GLY A 58 30.18 -19.19 1.27
C GLY A 58 30.91 -19.74 2.50
N ALA A 59 30.42 -20.84 3.09
CA ALA A 59 31.05 -21.47 4.25
C ALA A 59 32.49 -21.91 3.97
N LEU A 60 32.76 -22.50 2.80
CA LEU A 60 34.13 -22.90 2.41
C LEU A 60 35.06 -21.68 2.27
N VAL A 61 34.58 -20.57 1.70
CA VAL A 61 35.35 -19.32 1.59
C VAL A 61 35.67 -18.76 2.98
N CYS A 62 34.68 -18.69 3.87
CA CYS A 62 34.87 -18.19 5.23
C CYS A 62 35.84 -19.07 6.03
N LEU A 63 35.70 -20.39 5.95
CA LEU A 63 36.53 -21.32 6.73
C LEU A 63 37.99 -21.34 6.28
N TYR A 64 38.24 -21.32 4.97
CA TYR A 64 39.60 -21.49 4.44
C TYR A 64 40.22 -20.16 4.00
N PHE A 65 39.60 -19.41 3.10
CA PHE A 65 40.21 -18.19 2.55
C PHE A 65 40.19 -17.02 3.54
N MET A 66 39.14 -16.89 4.35
CA MET A 66 39.11 -15.90 5.44
C MET A 66 39.80 -16.41 6.73
N HIS A 67 40.48 -17.57 6.66
CA HIS A 67 41.25 -18.17 7.75
C HIS A 67 40.45 -18.48 9.03
N LEU A 68 39.11 -18.44 9.00
CA LEU A 68 38.28 -18.63 10.20
C LEU A 68 38.53 -19.97 10.89
N LYS A 69 38.83 -21.04 10.13
CA LYS A 69 39.17 -22.37 10.68
C LYS A 69 40.46 -22.38 11.49
N TYR A 70 41.42 -21.53 11.13
CA TYR A 70 42.77 -21.49 11.70
C TYR A 70 42.97 -20.33 12.69
N ASP A 71 41.97 -19.46 12.81
CA ASP A 71 41.96 -18.32 13.72
C ASP A 71 41.55 -18.73 15.16
N ASN A 72 41.70 -17.81 16.10
CA ASN A 72 41.36 -18.01 17.49
C ASN A 72 39.86 -18.31 17.69
N ARG A 73 39.54 -19.15 18.68
CA ARG A 73 38.16 -19.55 18.99
C ARG A 73 37.22 -18.37 19.25
N VAL A 74 37.75 -17.24 19.74
CA VAL A 74 36.97 -16.01 19.94
C VAL A 74 36.40 -15.49 18.62
N ASN A 75 37.19 -15.45 17.54
CA ASN A 75 36.74 -14.95 16.24
C ASN A 75 35.70 -15.88 15.60
N GLN A 76 35.85 -17.20 15.79
CA GLN A 76 34.84 -18.18 15.38
C GLN A 76 33.50 -17.96 16.09
N VAL A 77 33.52 -17.74 17.41
CA VAL A 77 32.32 -17.47 18.20
C VAL A 77 31.64 -16.17 17.75
N VAL A 78 32.40 -15.10 17.54
CA VAL A 78 31.87 -13.81 17.06
C VAL A 78 31.19 -13.99 15.70
N PHE A 79 31.83 -14.66 14.74
CA PHE A 79 31.27 -14.90 13.42
C PHE A 79 29.98 -15.71 13.46
N VAL A 80 29.95 -16.82 14.22
CA VAL A 80 28.75 -17.66 14.35
C VAL A 80 27.62 -16.92 15.05
N SER A 81 27.93 -16.10 16.07
CA SER A 81 26.91 -15.28 16.75
C SER A 81 26.24 -14.27 15.82
N ALA A 82 26.96 -13.73 14.82
CA ALA A 82 26.37 -12.79 13.87
C ALA A 82 25.23 -13.43 13.06
N PHE A 83 25.38 -14.70 12.64
CA PHE A 83 24.32 -15.43 11.95
C PHE A 83 23.15 -15.78 12.87
N PHE A 84 23.42 -16.08 14.15
CA PHE A 84 22.36 -16.28 15.14
C PHE A 84 21.50 -15.02 15.32
N PHE A 85 22.14 -13.86 15.53
CA PHE A 85 21.42 -12.58 15.66
C PHE A 85 20.72 -12.17 14.37
N LEU A 86 21.34 -12.38 13.20
CA LEU A 86 20.69 -12.17 11.91
C LEU A 86 19.44 -13.06 11.75
N GLY A 87 19.53 -14.33 12.12
CA GLY A 87 18.41 -15.26 12.11
C GLY A 87 17.26 -14.80 13.00
N ILE A 88 17.56 -14.32 14.21
CA ILE A 88 16.56 -13.70 15.10
C ILE A 88 15.93 -12.47 14.43
N PHE A 89 16.74 -11.55 13.92
CA PHE A 89 16.24 -10.32 13.30
C PHE A 89 15.33 -10.61 12.10
N VAL A 90 15.75 -11.52 11.21
CA VAL A 90 14.95 -11.95 10.06
C VAL A 90 13.67 -12.65 10.52
N SER A 91 13.76 -13.55 11.51
CA SER A 91 12.58 -14.27 12.02
C SER A 91 11.58 -13.34 12.67
N LEU A 92 12.04 -12.37 13.46
CA LEU A 92 11.18 -11.35 14.06
C LEU A 92 10.57 -10.45 13.00
N THR A 93 11.32 -10.08 11.96
CA THR A 93 10.80 -9.26 10.85
C THR A 93 9.76 -10.01 10.04
N VAL A 94 10.01 -11.28 9.72
CA VAL A 94 9.06 -12.15 9.02
C VAL A 94 7.85 -12.42 9.90
N SER A 95 8.04 -12.71 11.18
CA SER A 95 6.95 -12.86 12.14
C SER A 95 6.11 -11.59 12.22
N ASP A 96 6.75 -10.42 12.34
CA ASP A 96 6.06 -9.14 12.32
C ASP A 96 5.26 -8.99 11.03
N GLU A 97 5.83 -9.24 9.86
CA GLU A 97 5.10 -9.16 8.59
C GLU A 97 3.96 -10.19 8.48
N LEU A 98 4.16 -11.43 8.94
CA LEU A 98 3.15 -12.49 8.92
C LEU A 98 1.99 -12.21 9.88
N PHE A 99 2.26 -11.56 11.02
CA PHE A 99 1.24 -11.23 12.03
C PHE A 99 0.75 -9.78 11.94
N ARG A 100 1.34 -8.96 11.05
CA ARG A 100 0.92 -7.58 10.80
C ARG A 100 -0.35 -7.59 9.95
N THR A 101 -1.49 -7.59 10.62
CA THR A 101 -2.77 -7.30 9.97
C THR A 101 -2.88 -5.78 9.79
N VAL A 102 -2.53 -5.27 8.61
CA VAL A 102 -3.04 -3.96 8.16
C VAL A 102 -4.49 -4.15 7.71
N GLU A 103 -5.37 -4.58 8.62
CA GLU A 103 -6.79 -4.62 8.35
C GLU A 103 -7.32 -3.18 8.37
N ARG A 104 -7.48 -2.62 7.16
CA ARG A 104 -8.35 -1.46 6.98
C ARG A 104 -9.77 -1.94 7.36
N PRO A 105 -10.44 -1.34 8.36
CA PRO A 105 -11.84 -1.67 8.59
C PRO A 105 -12.60 -1.40 7.28
N PRO A 106 -13.38 -2.37 6.77
CA PRO A 106 -14.04 -2.22 5.48
C PRO A 106 -15.02 -1.05 5.57
N VAL A 107 -15.02 -0.21 4.53
CA VAL A 107 -15.89 0.99 4.49
C VAL A 107 -17.36 0.57 4.40
N ILE A 108 -17.61 -0.63 3.89
CA ILE A 108 -18.91 -1.31 3.81
C ILE A 108 -18.92 -2.43 4.85
N ALA A 109 -19.88 -2.38 5.78
CA ALA A 109 -19.97 -3.37 6.85
C ALA A 109 -20.31 -4.76 6.28
N GLY A 110 -19.49 -5.77 6.57
CA GLY A 110 -19.70 -7.12 6.05
C GLY A 110 -19.32 -7.31 4.57
N ALA A 111 -18.58 -6.37 3.98
CA ALA A 111 -18.04 -6.53 2.64
C ALA A 111 -17.18 -7.78 2.52
N GLN A 112 -17.41 -8.56 1.46
CA GLN A 112 -16.71 -9.81 1.22
C GLN A 112 -15.49 -9.60 0.34
N GLU A 113 -14.36 -10.14 0.78
CA GLU A 113 -13.10 -10.12 0.01
C GLU A 113 -13.21 -10.95 -1.29
N LYS A 114 -14.14 -11.93 -1.31
CA LYS A 114 -14.47 -12.75 -2.48
C LYS A 114 -15.99 -12.84 -2.61
N THR A 115 -16.52 -12.63 -3.80
CA THR A 115 -17.95 -12.79 -4.10
C THR A 115 -18.08 -13.53 -5.42
N GLY A 116 -18.89 -14.58 -5.49
CA GLY A 116 -19.11 -15.33 -6.72
C GLY A 116 -19.79 -14.48 -7.80
N GLY A 117 -19.62 -14.84 -9.08
CA GLY A 117 -20.18 -14.10 -10.22
C GLY A 117 -21.67 -13.73 -10.06
N ALA A 118 -22.51 -14.70 -9.70
CA ALA A 118 -23.93 -14.49 -9.49
C ALA A 118 -24.28 -13.51 -8.35
N GLU A 119 -23.43 -13.43 -7.31
CA GLU A 119 -23.61 -12.45 -6.25
C GLU A 119 -23.07 -11.06 -6.61
N MET A 120 -22.15 -10.95 -7.57
CA MET A 120 -21.67 -9.65 -8.06
C MET A 120 -22.71 -8.91 -8.88
N GLN A 121 -23.62 -9.63 -9.55
CA GLN A 121 -24.72 -9.03 -10.31
C GLN A 121 -25.55 -8.05 -9.48
N LYS A 122 -25.73 -8.31 -8.17
CA LYS A 122 -26.50 -7.43 -7.27
C LYS A 122 -25.86 -6.04 -7.08
N TYR A 123 -24.57 -5.90 -7.38
CA TYR A 123 -23.82 -4.66 -7.24
C TYR A 123 -23.69 -3.87 -8.55
N LEU A 124 -24.21 -4.39 -9.67
CA LEU A 124 -24.30 -3.65 -10.94
C LEU A 124 -25.28 -2.46 -10.86
N VAL A 125 -26.23 -2.53 -9.94
CA VAL A 125 -27.17 -1.45 -9.65
C VAL A 125 -26.63 -0.65 -8.46
N PRO A 126 -26.56 0.69 -8.54
CA PRO A 126 -26.10 1.50 -7.42
C PRO A 126 -27.06 1.37 -6.25
N SER A 127 -26.51 1.16 -5.05
CA SER A 127 -27.22 1.35 -3.78
C SER A 127 -26.70 2.62 -3.09
N GLU A 128 -27.47 3.14 -2.15
CA GLU A 128 -27.07 4.29 -1.32
C GLU A 128 -25.77 4.00 -0.53
N GLU A 129 -25.63 2.78 -0.02
CA GLU A 129 -24.44 2.30 0.68
C GLU A 129 -23.21 2.27 -0.25
N LEU A 130 -23.35 1.70 -1.46
CA LEU A 130 -22.28 1.67 -2.45
C LEU A 130 -21.87 3.07 -2.89
N SER A 131 -22.84 3.95 -3.14
CA SER A 131 -22.56 5.32 -3.59
C SER A 131 -21.80 6.11 -2.51
N THR A 132 -22.22 5.95 -1.25
CA THR A 132 -21.59 6.59 -0.09
C THR A 132 -20.17 6.06 0.18
N ALA A 133 -19.99 4.74 0.12
CA ALA A 133 -18.69 4.12 0.30
C ALA A 133 -17.72 4.52 -0.82
N GLY A 134 -18.21 4.59 -2.06
CA GLY A 134 -17.44 4.97 -3.23
C GLY A 134 -16.86 6.37 -3.08
N ALA A 135 -17.67 7.34 -2.67
CA ALA A 135 -17.24 8.70 -2.41
C ALA A 135 -16.11 8.78 -1.37
N LYS A 136 -16.26 8.05 -0.25
CA LYS A 136 -15.26 8.02 0.83
C LYS A 136 -13.93 7.44 0.35
N ILE A 137 -13.98 6.32 -0.37
CA ILE A 137 -12.77 5.65 -0.86
C ILE A 137 -12.10 6.52 -1.93
N TYR A 138 -12.90 7.11 -2.82
CA TYR A 138 -12.41 7.98 -3.89
C TYR A 138 -11.64 9.17 -3.33
N ALA A 139 -12.19 9.85 -2.32
CA ALA A 139 -11.56 11.01 -1.68
C ALA A 139 -10.17 10.68 -1.11
N VAL A 140 -9.97 9.45 -0.61
CA VAL A 140 -8.71 9.03 0.03
C VAL A 140 -7.71 8.45 -0.98
N GLN A 141 -8.18 7.68 -1.96
CA GLN A 141 -7.31 6.85 -2.81
C GLN A 141 -7.23 7.31 -4.27
N CYS A 142 -8.26 7.99 -4.78
CA CYS A 142 -8.37 8.30 -6.20
C CYS A 142 -8.17 9.80 -6.48
N ALA A 143 -8.67 10.67 -5.62
CA ALA A 143 -8.67 12.12 -5.80
C ALA A 143 -7.26 12.72 -5.92
N VAL A 144 -6.23 12.07 -5.35
CA VAL A 144 -4.84 12.51 -5.48
C VAL A 144 -4.37 12.58 -6.94
N CYS A 145 -4.86 11.67 -7.79
CA CYS A 145 -4.54 11.64 -9.22
C CYS A 145 -5.70 12.18 -10.05
N HIS A 146 -6.94 11.77 -9.76
CA HIS A 146 -8.10 12.11 -10.59
C HIS A 146 -8.77 13.44 -10.23
N GLY A 147 -8.32 14.13 -9.17
CA GLY A 147 -8.97 15.34 -8.69
C GLY A 147 -10.24 15.04 -7.88
N VAL A 148 -10.68 15.99 -7.05
CA VAL A 148 -11.88 15.80 -6.20
C VAL A 148 -13.15 15.77 -7.04
N SER A 149 -13.20 16.58 -8.11
CA SER A 149 -14.29 16.65 -9.10
C SER A 149 -14.19 15.56 -10.18
N GLY A 150 -13.08 14.81 -10.23
CA GLY A 150 -12.87 13.81 -11.28
C GLY A 150 -12.24 14.35 -12.57
N GLY A 151 -11.77 15.60 -12.59
CA GLY A 151 -11.19 16.26 -13.76
C GLY A 151 -9.84 15.72 -14.26
N GLY A 152 -9.26 14.72 -13.60
CA GLY A 152 -7.93 14.21 -13.96
C GLY A 152 -6.79 15.19 -13.62
N ASP A 153 -7.04 16.13 -12.72
CA ASP A 153 -6.21 17.29 -12.39
C ASP A 153 -5.77 17.31 -10.92
N GLY A 154 -5.79 16.14 -10.27
CA GLY A 154 -5.30 16.00 -8.91
C GLY A 154 -3.83 16.42 -8.77
N PRO A 155 -3.35 16.73 -7.55
CA PRO A 155 -1.98 17.19 -7.33
C PRO A 155 -0.91 16.20 -7.85
N GLY A 156 -1.23 14.90 -7.92
CA GLY A 156 -0.38 13.88 -8.51
C GLY A 156 -0.40 13.85 -10.05
N ALA A 157 -1.42 14.41 -10.71
CA ALA A 157 -1.61 14.34 -12.16
C ALA A 157 -0.51 15.07 -12.95
N ALA A 158 0.06 16.14 -12.41
CA ALA A 158 1.07 16.96 -13.09
C ALA A 158 2.34 16.19 -13.47
N ALA A 159 2.67 15.13 -12.71
CA ALA A 159 3.86 14.31 -12.92
C ALA A 159 3.61 13.05 -13.77
N LEU A 160 2.38 12.84 -14.27
CA LEU A 160 1.98 11.58 -14.93
C LEU A 160 1.79 11.76 -16.44
N ASN A 161 2.38 10.85 -17.20
CA ASN A 161 2.16 10.70 -18.64
C ASN A 161 1.97 9.21 -18.97
N PRO A 162 0.79 8.78 -19.44
CA PRO A 162 -0.39 9.59 -19.76
C PRO A 162 -1.08 10.20 -18.52
N LYS A 163 -1.77 11.33 -18.73
CA LYS A 163 -2.54 11.98 -17.66
C LYS A 163 -3.65 11.07 -17.11
N PRO A 164 -4.01 11.21 -15.82
CA PRO A 164 -5.18 10.54 -15.26
C PRO A 164 -6.45 10.84 -16.05
N ARG A 165 -7.40 9.90 -16.03
CA ARG A 165 -8.69 10.05 -16.71
C ARG A 165 -9.47 11.21 -16.09
N ASP A 166 -9.94 12.10 -16.96
CA ASP A 166 -11.00 13.06 -16.67
C ASP A 166 -12.36 12.39 -16.84
N PHE A 167 -13.05 12.14 -15.73
CA PHE A 167 -14.38 11.53 -15.67
C PHE A 167 -15.49 12.51 -16.07
N THR A 168 -15.25 13.83 -15.96
CA THR A 168 -16.22 14.89 -16.30
C THR A 168 -16.41 15.05 -17.81
N SER A 169 -15.46 14.54 -18.60
CA SER A 169 -15.53 14.56 -20.06
C SER A 169 -16.60 13.63 -20.66
N GLY A 170 -17.01 12.59 -19.92
CA GLY A 170 -17.84 11.49 -20.45
C GLY A 170 -17.10 10.49 -21.34
N GLU A 171 -15.80 10.73 -21.62
CA GLU A 171 -15.00 9.90 -22.53
C GLU A 171 -14.28 8.76 -21.78
N TRP A 172 -14.51 7.51 -22.18
CA TRP A 172 -13.93 6.33 -21.54
C TRP A 172 -13.02 5.54 -22.49
N ARG A 173 -11.77 5.32 -22.09
CA ARG A 173 -10.78 4.54 -22.88
C ARG A 173 -11.25 3.12 -23.17
N PHE A 174 -11.87 2.47 -22.19
CA PHE A 174 -12.26 1.06 -22.27
C PHE A 174 -13.78 0.84 -22.24
N GLY A 175 -14.57 1.89 -22.00
CA GLY A 175 -16.03 1.85 -21.78
C GLY A 175 -16.42 2.36 -20.37
N GLY A 176 -17.56 3.05 -20.29
CA GLY A 176 -18.06 3.70 -19.07
C GLY A 176 -19.11 2.92 -18.29
N GLY A 177 -19.41 1.68 -18.69
CA GLY A 177 -20.33 0.80 -17.96
C GLY A 177 -19.78 0.36 -16.60
N VAL A 178 -20.65 0.00 -15.66
CA VAL A 178 -20.27 -0.35 -14.28
C VAL A 178 -19.31 -1.54 -14.27
N ALA A 179 -19.62 -2.59 -15.02
CA ALA A 179 -18.80 -3.80 -15.12
C ALA A 179 -17.41 -3.47 -15.69
N ARG A 180 -17.34 -2.63 -16.72
CA ARG A 180 -16.06 -2.23 -17.33
C ARG A 180 -15.22 -1.35 -16.40
N VAL A 181 -15.83 -0.40 -15.71
CA VAL A 181 -15.15 0.46 -14.75
C VAL A 181 -14.65 -0.36 -13.56
N PHE A 182 -15.47 -1.27 -13.04
CA PHE A 182 -15.07 -2.23 -12.00
C PHE A 182 -13.86 -3.06 -12.42
N LYS A 183 -13.85 -3.58 -13.66
CA LYS A 183 -12.71 -4.31 -14.21
C LYS A 183 -11.45 -3.45 -14.25
N THR A 184 -11.57 -2.21 -14.73
CA THR A 184 -10.45 -1.26 -14.81
C THR A 184 -9.87 -0.93 -13.42
N ILE A 185 -10.71 -0.77 -12.40
CA ILE A 185 -10.26 -0.57 -11.01
C ILE A 185 -9.57 -1.85 -10.48
N THR A 186 -10.12 -3.01 -10.81
CA THR A 186 -9.62 -4.31 -10.35
C THR A 186 -8.26 -4.64 -10.95
N GLU A 187 -8.06 -4.40 -12.24
CA GLU A 187 -6.85 -4.79 -12.97
C GLU A 187 -5.82 -3.66 -13.08
N GLY A 188 -6.24 -2.42 -12.86
CA GLY A 188 -5.49 -1.23 -13.24
C GLY A 188 -5.65 -0.92 -14.73
N SER A 189 -4.94 0.10 -15.21
CA SER A 189 -4.98 0.52 -16.62
C SER A 189 -3.61 0.29 -17.26
N PRO A 190 -3.47 -0.72 -18.15
CA PRO A 190 -2.21 -1.05 -18.79
C PRO A 190 -1.56 0.13 -19.53
N GLY A 191 -0.25 0.25 -19.38
CA GLY A 191 0.54 1.35 -19.96
C GLY A 191 0.33 2.71 -19.27
N THR A 192 -0.18 2.71 -18.03
CA THR A 192 -0.35 3.92 -17.20
C THR A 192 0.13 3.68 -15.78
N SER A 193 0.18 4.73 -14.96
CA SER A 193 0.51 4.63 -13.53
C SER A 193 -0.65 4.14 -12.65
N MET A 194 -1.82 3.83 -13.23
CA MET A 194 -2.97 3.32 -12.48
C MET A 194 -2.78 1.82 -12.18
N ALA A 195 -2.30 1.54 -10.97
CA ALA A 195 -2.14 0.19 -10.44
C ALA A 195 -3.49 -0.51 -10.16
N SER A 196 -3.42 -1.81 -9.89
CA SER A 196 -4.57 -2.62 -9.46
C SER A 196 -5.00 -2.24 -8.04
N PHE A 197 -6.31 -2.14 -7.83
CA PHE A 197 -6.93 -1.96 -6.51
C PHE A 197 -7.53 -3.27 -5.99
N SER A 198 -6.92 -4.42 -6.30
CA SER A 198 -7.39 -5.73 -5.84
C SER A 198 -7.31 -5.96 -4.33
N ASN A 199 -6.69 -5.04 -3.61
CA ASN A 199 -6.68 -4.96 -2.16
C ASN A 199 -7.98 -4.40 -1.57
N LEU A 200 -8.85 -3.79 -2.37
CA LEU A 200 -10.20 -3.41 -1.98
C LEU A 200 -11.17 -4.58 -2.16
N SER A 201 -12.16 -4.68 -1.30
CA SER A 201 -13.22 -5.69 -1.45
C SER A 201 -14.02 -5.47 -2.73
N VAL A 202 -14.74 -6.52 -3.17
CA VAL A 202 -15.56 -6.47 -4.38
C VAL A 202 -16.58 -5.33 -4.30
N GLN A 203 -17.27 -5.19 -3.18
CA GLN A 203 -18.27 -4.14 -2.93
C GLN A 203 -17.65 -2.75 -2.99
N GLU A 204 -16.47 -2.58 -2.41
CA GLU A 204 -15.75 -1.29 -2.40
C GLU A 204 -15.29 -0.88 -3.81
N ARG A 205 -14.94 -1.83 -4.66
CA ARG A 205 -14.61 -1.56 -6.07
C ARG A 205 -15.87 -1.23 -6.89
N PHE A 206 -17.00 -1.88 -6.64
CA PHE A 206 -18.28 -1.48 -7.24
C PHE A 206 -18.74 -0.11 -6.76
N ALA A 207 -18.57 0.17 -5.47
CA ALA A 207 -18.82 1.47 -4.87
C ALA A 207 -18.01 2.57 -5.57
N LEU A 208 -16.71 2.36 -5.77
CA LEU A 208 -15.87 3.25 -6.57
C LEU A 208 -16.38 3.37 -8.02
N ALA A 209 -16.73 2.25 -8.68
CA ALA A 209 -17.21 2.26 -10.05
C ALA A 209 -18.49 3.10 -10.23
N HIS A 210 -19.44 3.01 -9.30
CA HIS A 210 -20.63 3.85 -9.28
C HIS A 210 -20.29 5.32 -9.04
N PHE A 211 -19.43 5.60 -8.07
CA PHE A 211 -19.06 6.97 -7.73
C PHE A 211 -18.33 7.68 -8.87
N VAL A 212 -17.31 7.07 -9.48
CA VAL A 212 -16.57 7.71 -10.59
C VAL A 212 -17.45 7.95 -11.82
N ARG A 213 -18.42 7.06 -12.08
CA ARG A 213 -19.41 7.26 -13.15
C ARG A 213 -20.32 8.45 -12.85
N SER A 214 -20.67 8.67 -11.59
CA SER A 214 -21.51 9.81 -11.18
C SER A 214 -20.83 11.18 -11.31
N LEU A 215 -19.50 11.23 -11.48
CA LEU A 215 -18.75 12.46 -11.74
C LEU A 215 -18.84 12.92 -13.21
N GLY A 216 -19.28 12.03 -14.11
CA GLY A 216 -19.44 12.33 -15.52
C GLY A 216 -20.80 12.91 -15.88
N PRO A 217 -20.96 13.41 -17.12
CA PRO A 217 -22.23 13.90 -17.62
C PRO A 217 -23.25 12.74 -17.70
N GLY A 218 -24.51 13.02 -17.35
CA GLY A 218 -25.60 12.07 -17.58
C GLY A 218 -26.01 12.04 -19.07
N PRO A 219 -26.66 10.96 -19.56
CA PRO A 219 -26.94 9.68 -18.90
C PRO A 219 -25.70 8.77 -18.83
N LEU A 220 -25.61 7.97 -17.76
CA LEU A 220 -24.46 7.08 -17.54
C LEU A 220 -24.38 6.00 -18.62
N SER A 221 -23.19 5.72 -19.14
CA SER A 221 -22.98 4.69 -20.16
C SER A 221 -23.40 3.31 -19.66
N GLU A 222 -24.15 2.57 -20.49
CA GLU A 222 -24.52 1.18 -20.20
C GLU A 222 -23.34 0.22 -20.40
N ASP A 223 -23.42 -0.94 -19.76
CA ASP A 223 -22.43 -2.01 -19.96
C ASP A 223 -22.63 -2.68 -21.31
N ARG A 224 -21.55 -2.90 -22.05
CA ARG A 224 -21.61 -3.64 -23.32
C ARG A 224 -21.84 -5.13 -23.05
N PRO A 225 -22.49 -5.86 -23.98
CA PRO A 225 -22.71 -7.29 -23.83
C PRO A 225 -21.42 -8.09 -23.60
N GLU A 226 -20.30 -7.67 -24.20
CA GLU A 226 -18.98 -8.27 -23.98
C GLU A 226 -18.48 -8.10 -22.55
N ASP A 227 -18.64 -6.91 -21.97
CA ASP A 227 -18.22 -6.58 -20.61
C ASP A 227 -19.05 -7.39 -19.60
N LEU A 228 -20.33 -7.63 -19.88
CA LEU A 228 -21.22 -8.50 -19.10
C LEU A 228 -20.96 -10.00 -19.32
N ALA A 229 -20.53 -10.42 -20.50
CA ALA A 229 -20.19 -11.82 -20.80
C ALA A 229 -18.87 -12.27 -20.16
N GLU A 230 -17.99 -11.31 -19.90
CA GLU A 230 -16.77 -11.52 -19.11
C GLU A 230 -17.03 -11.36 -17.61
N PHE A 231 -18.08 -10.63 -17.22
CA PHE A 231 -18.49 -10.41 -15.84
C PHE A 231 -18.75 -11.73 -15.11
N GLY A 232 -18.16 -11.88 -13.92
CA GLY A 232 -18.27 -13.11 -13.13
C GLY A 232 -17.24 -14.21 -13.42
N LYS A 233 -16.37 -14.04 -14.42
CA LYS A 233 -15.20 -14.91 -14.63
C LYS A 233 -14.02 -14.37 -13.80
N ASP A 234 -13.83 -14.94 -12.60
CA ASP A 234 -12.65 -14.76 -11.74
C ASP A 234 -12.13 -13.32 -11.52
N TYR A 235 -12.99 -12.43 -11.01
CA TYR A 235 -12.56 -11.12 -10.45
C TYR A 235 -12.24 -11.15 -8.95
N GLY A 236 -12.03 -12.36 -8.41
CA GLY A 236 -11.42 -12.52 -7.09
C GLY A 236 -10.04 -11.87 -7.05
N PRO A 237 -9.46 -11.60 -5.87
CA PRO A 237 -8.09 -11.13 -5.78
C PRO A 237 -7.22 -12.07 -6.62
N ARG A 238 -6.46 -11.51 -7.58
CA ARG A 238 -5.50 -12.30 -8.36
C ARG A 238 -4.55 -12.88 -7.33
N THR A 239 -4.67 -14.18 -7.06
CA THR A 239 -3.72 -14.91 -6.22
C THR A 239 -2.43 -15.02 -7.01
N THR A 240 -1.67 -13.93 -7.09
CA THR A 240 -0.22 -14.05 -7.04
C THR A 240 0.25 -14.18 -5.58
N ASP A 241 -0.67 -14.45 -4.65
CA ASP A 241 -0.33 -15.08 -3.38
C ASP A 241 -0.02 -16.55 -3.67
N HIS A 242 1.26 -16.88 -3.50
CA HIS A 242 1.79 -18.24 -3.44
C HIS A 242 1.14 -19.05 -2.31
N GLY A 243 -0.13 -19.45 -2.45
CA GLY A 243 -0.74 -20.54 -1.67
C GLY A 243 -0.82 -20.35 -0.16
N LEU A 244 -1.16 -19.15 0.34
CA LEU A 244 -1.43 -18.96 1.77
C LEU A 244 -2.92 -18.70 2.03
N GLU A 245 -3.60 -19.69 2.60
CA GLU A 245 -4.94 -19.54 3.18
C GLU A 245 -4.90 -18.59 4.38
N ARG A 246 -5.78 -17.58 4.40
CA ARG A 246 -5.89 -16.63 5.52
C ARG A 246 -6.72 -17.21 6.68
N PRO A 247 -6.44 -16.84 7.95
CA PRO A 247 -6.98 -17.55 9.11
C PRO A 247 -8.45 -17.22 9.43
N LYS A 248 -9.16 -18.22 9.97
CA LYS A 248 -10.60 -18.24 10.30
C LYS A 248 -10.95 -17.64 11.68
N TYR A 249 -10.64 -16.38 11.99
CA TYR A 249 -11.17 -15.76 13.23
C TYR A 249 -12.27 -14.73 12.96
N LYS A 250 -13.47 -14.99 13.50
CA LYS A 250 -14.67 -14.14 13.38
C LYS A 250 -14.86 -13.34 14.67
N VAL A 251 -14.99 -12.02 14.54
CA VAL A 251 -15.41 -11.13 15.64
C VAL A 251 -16.90 -11.36 15.95
N PRO A 252 -17.33 -11.33 17.24
CA PRO A 252 -18.74 -11.47 17.60
C PRO A 252 -19.60 -10.31 17.07
N VAL A 253 -20.71 -10.64 16.41
CA VAL A 253 -21.63 -9.69 15.78
C VAL A 253 -22.21 -8.67 16.78
N SER A 254 -22.39 -9.05 18.04
CA SER A 254 -22.89 -8.16 19.11
C SER A 254 -21.93 -7.01 19.41
N PHE A 255 -20.62 -7.26 19.40
CA PHE A 255 -19.58 -6.25 19.62
C PHE A 255 -19.53 -5.24 18.46
N ALA A 256 -19.77 -5.70 17.22
CA ALA A 256 -19.84 -4.84 16.04
C ALA A 256 -21.10 -3.94 16.06
N ILE A 257 -22.26 -4.48 16.46
CA ILE A 257 -23.51 -3.72 16.54
C ILE A 257 -23.43 -2.59 17.59
N GLU A 258 -22.83 -2.85 18.75
CA GLU A 258 -22.70 -1.85 19.82
C GLU A 258 -21.83 -0.65 19.40
N ARG A 259 -20.81 -0.87 18.56
CA ARG A 259 -19.94 0.18 18.03
C ARG A 259 -20.62 1.00 16.91
N LEU A 260 -21.35 0.34 16.02
CA LEU A 260 -22.08 1.00 14.93
C LEU A 260 -23.22 1.90 15.44
N ALA A 261 -23.89 1.51 16.51
CA ALA A 261 -24.98 2.29 17.10
C ALA A 261 -24.52 3.66 17.66
N ARG A 262 -23.22 3.87 17.88
CA ARG A 262 -22.67 5.12 18.44
C ARG A 262 -22.27 6.16 17.38
N GLN A 263 -22.25 5.82 16.09
CA GLN A 263 -21.72 6.70 15.03
C GLN A 263 -22.81 7.10 14.03
N LYS A 264 -23.68 8.04 14.41
CA LYS A 264 -24.57 8.71 13.46
C LYS A 264 -23.79 9.83 12.75
N VAL A 265 -23.30 9.57 11.54
CA VAL A 265 -22.90 10.63 10.60
C VAL A 265 -24.04 10.80 9.60
N ALA A 266 -24.65 11.99 9.58
CA ALA A 266 -25.82 12.27 8.77
C ALA A 266 -25.47 12.37 7.27
N LEU A 267 -26.27 11.70 6.45
CA LEU A 267 -26.14 11.54 5.01
C LEU A 267 -26.31 12.86 4.19
N ALA A 268 -26.77 13.93 4.85
CA ALA A 268 -27.12 15.20 4.21
C ALA A 268 -25.91 16.00 3.66
N ASP A 269 -24.68 15.65 4.07
CA ASP A 269 -23.51 16.50 3.86
C ASP A 269 -22.77 16.30 2.52
N VAL A 270 -23.08 15.25 1.77
CA VAL A 270 -22.36 14.93 0.52
C VAL A 270 -23.08 15.51 -0.71
N THR A 271 -24.39 15.76 -0.62
CA THR A 271 -25.17 16.40 -1.70
C THR A 271 -24.83 17.88 -1.90
N GLU A 272 -24.33 18.58 -0.88
CA GLU A 272 -23.83 19.96 -1.05
C GLU A 272 -22.52 20.05 -1.86
N VAL A 273 -21.78 18.95 -2.00
CA VAL A 273 -20.56 18.89 -2.83
C VAL A 273 -20.87 19.04 -4.31
N ALA A 274 -22.10 18.74 -4.75
CA ALA A 274 -22.53 19.03 -6.11
C ALA A 274 -22.64 20.54 -6.43
N GLN A 275 -22.49 21.43 -5.44
CA GLN A 275 -22.69 22.88 -5.59
C GLN A 275 -21.40 23.72 -5.71
N GLY A 276 -20.27 23.14 -6.16
CA GLY A 276 -19.17 23.90 -6.80
C GLY A 276 -18.36 24.91 -5.97
N ARG A 277 -18.58 25.04 -4.65
CA ARG A 277 -17.87 26.05 -3.81
C ARG A 277 -16.41 25.69 -3.48
N ALA A 278 -16.07 24.40 -3.40
CA ALA A 278 -14.72 23.94 -3.05
C ALA A 278 -13.69 24.16 -4.17
N GLU A 279 -14.14 24.19 -5.43
CA GLU A 279 -13.26 24.21 -6.62
C GLU A 279 -13.03 25.63 -7.15
N THR A 280 -13.94 26.56 -6.87
CA THR A 280 -13.94 27.92 -7.45
C THR A 280 -13.13 28.93 -6.63
N THR A 281 -12.91 28.70 -5.34
CA THR A 281 -12.20 29.63 -4.46
C THR A 281 -10.77 29.19 -4.17
N LEU A 282 -9.84 30.15 -4.03
CA LEU A 282 -8.45 29.87 -3.64
C LEU A 282 -8.39 29.06 -2.34
N GLY A 283 -9.21 29.42 -1.34
CA GLY A 283 -9.29 28.72 -0.06
C GLY A 283 -9.77 27.28 -0.18
N GLY A 284 -10.75 27.02 -1.05
CA GLY A 284 -11.25 25.67 -1.32
C GLY A 284 -10.19 24.77 -1.98
N LYS A 285 -9.43 25.30 -2.95
CA LYS A 285 -8.31 24.57 -3.57
C LYS A 285 -7.21 24.22 -2.55
N LEU A 286 -6.86 25.16 -1.68
CA LEU A 286 -5.87 24.94 -0.62
C LEU A 286 -6.37 23.89 0.40
N TYR A 287 -7.65 23.96 0.77
CA TYR A 287 -8.29 22.99 1.66
C TYR A 287 -8.30 21.58 1.05
N GLN A 288 -8.66 21.45 -0.22
CA GLN A 288 -8.61 20.17 -0.93
C GLN A 288 -7.19 19.58 -0.97
N ALA A 289 -6.18 20.41 -1.23
CA ALA A 289 -4.81 19.95 -1.35
C ALA A 289 -4.17 19.52 -0.02
N LYS A 290 -4.60 20.09 1.12
CA LYS A 290 -3.87 19.98 2.41
C LYS A 290 -4.70 19.51 3.60
N CYS A 291 -6.02 19.61 3.54
CA CYS A 291 -6.90 19.38 4.69
C CYS A 291 -7.91 18.26 4.46
N LEU A 292 -8.37 18.09 3.21
CA LEU A 292 -9.42 17.15 2.82
C LEU A 292 -9.15 15.70 3.25
N SER A 293 -7.92 15.22 3.04
CA SER A 293 -7.53 13.83 3.34
C SER A 293 -7.75 13.44 4.80
N CYS A 294 -7.83 14.43 5.70
CA CYS A 294 -8.03 14.23 7.13
C CYS A 294 -9.40 14.74 7.58
N HIS A 295 -9.83 15.94 7.17
CA HIS A 295 -11.03 16.58 7.73
C HIS A 295 -12.32 16.35 6.92
N GLY A 296 -12.22 15.74 5.73
CA GLY A 296 -13.34 15.56 4.83
C GLY A 296 -13.78 16.86 4.16
N LEU A 297 -14.67 16.76 3.17
CA LEU A 297 -15.07 17.88 2.33
C LEU A 297 -15.78 19.00 3.11
N ASN A 298 -16.47 18.63 4.19
CA ASN A 298 -17.28 19.51 5.04
C ASN A 298 -16.63 19.83 6.40
N GLY A 299 -15.38 19.40 6.62
CA GLY A 299 -14.69 19.65 7.89
C GLY A 299 -15.20 18.84 9.08
N LYS A 300 -16.13 17.89 8.91
CA LYS A 300 -16.69 17.10 10.02
C LYS A 300 -15.79 15.95 10.50
N GLY A 301 -14.68 15.66 9.80
CA GLY A 301 -13.80 14.55 10.14
C GLY A 301 -14.45 13.19 9.89
N GLY A 302 -14.16 12.21 10.73
CA GLY A 302 -14.62 10.82 10.59
C GLY A 302 -13.87 10.03 9.53
N ILE A 303 -12.71 10.52 9.08
CA ILE A 303 -11.88 9.83 8.10
C ILE A 303 -10.81 9.02 8.86
N PRO A 304 -10.71 7.71 8.60
CA PRO A 304 -9.62 6.91 9.16
C PRO A 304 -8.31 7.28 8.44
N VAL A 305 -7.42 7.96 9.16
CA VAL A 305 -6.10 8.34 8.67
C VAL A 305 -5.03 7.45 9.28
N LYS A 306 -4.16 6.92 8.42
CA LYS A 306 -3.01 6.09 8.83
C LYS A 306 -1.92 7.00 9.38
N GLN A 307 -1.65 6.90 10.68
CA GLN A 307 -0.50 7.58 11.28
C GLN A 307 0.78 6.78 11.00
N ILE A 308 1.55 7.22 9.99
CA ILE A 308 2.81 6.57 9.60
C ILE A 308 3.91 6.78 10.66
N SER A 309 3.76 7.80 11.51
CA SER A 309 4.76 8.17 12.53
C SER A 309 4.73 7.32 13.80
N VAL A 310 3.74 6.44 13.97
CA VAL A 310 3.65 5.47 15.07
C VAL A 310 3.85 4.08 14.50
N ASN A 311 4.60 3.24 15.19
CA ASN A 311 4.82 1.84 14.80
C ASN A 311 4.31 0.91 15.91
N PRO A 312 3.25 0.10 15.67
CA PRO A 312 2.54 -0.05 14.40
C PRO A 312 1.71 1.19 14.02
N PRO A 313 1.51 1.46 12.70
CA PRO A 313 0.67 2.56 12.24
C PRO A 313 -0.76 2.38 12.73
N VAL A 314 -1.25 3.32 13.53
CA VAL A 314 -2.63 3.31 14.02
C VAL A 314 -3.51 4.10 13.05
N TYR A 315 -4.69 3.56 12.73
CA TYR A 315 -5.74 4.33 12.07
C TYR A 315 -6.48 5.14 13.13
N LEU A 316 -6.40 6.46 13.04
CA LEU A 316 -7.15 7.36 13.89
C LEU A 316 -8.31 7.93 13.10
N GLU A 317 -9.52 7.89 13.67
CA GLU A 317 -10.62 8.67 13.13
C GLU A 317 -10.37 10.15 13.44
N THR A 318 -10.38 10.98 12.40
CA THR A 318 -10.25 12.42 12.58
C THR A 318 -11.48 13.00 13.26
N LYS A 319 -11.26 13.99 14.12
CA LYS A 319 -12.35 14.79 14.70
C LYS A 319 -12.78 15.88 13.71
N ALA A 320 -13.99 16.40 13.91
CA ALA A 320 -14.45 17.61 13.26
C ALA A 320 -13.47 18.77 13.52
N LEU A 321 -13.38 19.68 12.54
CA LEU A 321 -12.60 20.90 12.65
C LEU A 321 -13.14 21.76 13.80
N THR A 322 -12.27 22.09 14.74
CA THR A 322 -12.53 23.16 15.71
C THR A 322 -12.25 24.48 15.03
N ILE A 323 -13.31 25.27 14.81
CA ILE A 323 -13.22 26.54 14.08
C ILE A 323 -12.93 27.68 15.07
N THR A 324 -11.82 28.38 14.89
CA THR A 324 -11.44 29.53 15.74
C THR A 324 -12.12 30.82 15.31
N GLN A 325 -12.37 31.71 16.28
CA GLN A 325 -12.99 33.00 15.99
C GLN A 325 -12.01 34.01 15.36
N SER A 326 -10.70 33.80 15.48
CA SER A 326 -9.69 34.68 14.90
C SER A 326 -8.82 33.97 13.85
N GLN A 327 -8.48 34.70 12.79
CA GLN A 327 -7.57 34.23 11.75
C GLN A 327 -6.15 34.02 12.29
N ALA A 328 -5.69 34.87 13.20
CA ALA A 328 -4.37 34.74 13.81
C ALA A 328 -4.23 33.42 14.60
N GLU A 329 -5.27 33.05 15.35
CA GLU A 329 -5.30 31.78 16.06
C GLU A 329 -5.41 30.58 15.11
N PHE A 330 -6.19 30.71 14.04
CA PHE A 330 -6.26 29.69 12.98
C PHE A 330 -4.87 29.43 12.38
N VAL A 331 -4.17 30.49 11.95
CA VAL A 331 -2.83 30.37 11.39
C VAL A 331 -1.88 29.72 12.39
N ARG A 332 -1.92 30.11 13.67
CA ARG A 332 -1.10 29.51 14.73
C ARG A 332 -1.34 28.01 14.86
N LEU A 333 -2.59 27.57 15.00
CA LEU A 333 -2.95 26.15 15.16
C LEU A 333 -2.65 25.31 13.92
N VAL A 334 -2.87 25.88 12.75
CA VAL A 334 -2.69 25.16 11.49
C VAL A 334 -1.20 25.05 11.15
N SER A 335 -0.42 26.11 11.36
CA SER A 335 1.03 26.14 11.11
C SER A 335 1.86 25.36 12.11
N GLN A 336 1.54 25.42 13.40
CA GLN A 336 2.31 24.74 14.45
C GLN A 336 1.86 23.29 14.67
N GLY A 337 0.68 22.93 14.16
CA GLY A 337 0.04 21.67 14.53
C GLY A 337 -0.56 21.74 15.92
N LEU A 338 -1.24 20.67 16.31
CA LEU A 338 -1.86 20.56 17.63
C LEU A 338 -1.03 19.59 18.48
N PRO A 339 -0.30 20.07 19.49
CA PRO A 339 0.55 19.22 20.35
C PRO A 339 -0.28 18.09 20.97
N GLY A 340 0.26 16.87 20.94
CA GLY A 340 -0.44 15.67 21.44
C GLY A 340 -1.59 15.17 20.55
N SER A 341 -1.86 15.84 19.43
CA SER A 341 -2.73 15.32 18.37
C SER A 341 -1.89 14.81 17.21
N GLY A 342 -2.41 13.84 16.47
CA GLY A 342 -1.76 13.35 15.24
C GLY A 342 -1.72 14.37 14.08
N LYS A 343 -2.09 15.63 14.29
CA LYS A 343 -2.12 16.68 13.27
C LYS A 343 -0.76 17.40 13.18
N PRO A 344 0.01 17.20 12.09
CA PRO A 344 1.22 17.97 11.87
C PRO A 344 0.92 19.46 11.59
N GLY A 345 1.93 20.31 11.83
CA GLY A 345 1.92 21.69 11.36
C GLY A 345 2.11 21.76 9.85
N ILE A 346 1.41 22.69 9.19
CA ILE A 346 1.56 22.94 7.75
C ILE A 346 2.01 24.38 7.52
N ALA A 347 3.14 24.57 6.85
CA ALA A 347 3.73 25.87 6.56
C ALA A 347 3.83 26.12 5.05
N GLY A 348 4.24 27.33 4.66
CA GLY A 348 4.50 27.68 3.27
C GLY A 348 3.34 28.34 2.51
N PHE A 349 2.33 28.86 3.23
CA PHE A 349 1.31 29.71 2.63
C PHE A 349 1.67 31.19 2.82
N THR A 350 1.33 31.99 1.82
CA THR A 350 1.33 33.46 1.87
C THR A 350 0.19 33.99 2.75
N ASP A 351 0.25 35.25 3.17
CA ASP A 351 -0.80 35.88 3.97
C ASP A 351 -2.17 35.85 3.27
N ALA A 352 -2.19 36.01 1.95
CA ALA A 352 -3.40 35.93 1.13
C ALA A 352 -3.98 34.50 1.09
N GLU A 353 -3.13 33.48 0.98
CA GLU A 353 -3.54 32.07 1.01
C GLU A 353 -4.06 31.66 2.40
N TRP A 354 -3.41 32.15 3.48
CA TRP A 354 -3.90 31.96 4.85
C TRP A 354 -5.27 32.59 5.06
N GLY A 355 -5.49 33.79 4.54
CA GLY A 355 -6.79 34.46 4.57
C GLY A 355 -7.86 33.69 3.80
N ALA A 356 -7.55 33.28 2.57
CA ALA A 356 -8.49 32.52 1.74
C ALA A 356 -8.86 31.17 2.38
N LEU A 357 -7.87 30.44 2.91
CA LEU A 357 -8.09 29.16 3.59
C LEU A 357 -8.93 29.34 4.87
N TYR A 358 -8.66 30.38 5.66
CA TYR A 358 -9.44 30.70 6.85
C TYR A 358 -10.90 30.99 6.52
N GLN A 359 -11.17 31.85 5.54
CA GLN A 359 -12.53 32.18 5.09
C GLN A 359 -13.28 30.95 4.57
N TYR A 360 -12.59 30.08 3.83
CA TYR A 360 -13.18 28.83 3.36
C TYR A 360 -13.53 27.91 4.52
N VAL A 361 -12.63 27.69 5.48
CA VAL A 361 -12.92 26.85 6.66
C VAL A 361 -14.07 27.44 7.50
N GLN A 362 -14.16 28.77 7.60
CA GLN A 362 -15.29 29.44 8.25
C GLN A 362 -16.62 29.21 7.52
N SER A 363 -16.59 29.08 6.19
CA SER A 363 -17.79 28.79 5.38
C SER A 363 -18.30 27.35 5.52
N LEU A 364 -17.49 26.45 6.09
CA LEU A 364 -17.90 25.07 6.39
C LEU A 364 -18.71 24.95 7.70
N ARG A 365 -19.02 26.08 8.37
CA ARG A 365 -19.94 26.08 9.51
C ARG A 365 -21.32 25.62 9.06
N PRO A 366 -21.98 24.70 9.80
CA PRO A 366 -23.39 24.42 9.59
C PRO A 366 -24.27 25.63 9.89
#